data_AF-A0A954ZQ26-F1
#
_entry.id   AF-A0A954ZQ26-F1
#
_cell.length_a   1.000
_cell.length_b   1.000
_cell.length_c   1.000
_cell.angle_alpha   90.00
_cell.angle_beta   90.00
_cell.angle_gamma   90.00
#
_symmetry.space_group_name_H-M   'P 1'
#
loop_
_entity.id
_entity.type
_entity.pdbx_description
1 polymer ?
#
loop_
_entity_poly.entity_id
_entity_poly.type
_entity_poly.pdbx_seq_one_letter_code
_entity_poly.pdbx_strand_id
1 'polypeptide(L)'
;MAARHVRKGDQVMVTAGSYKGQTGEISRVLTKSDRVIVKGINLKTKHVRPTRLNPQGSIITKEASIHISNVSPVVDGKPSRVRFRVNTDGSKDRVAVVSDKVLGKVSPAKKS
;
A
#
# COMPACT_ATOMS: atom_id res chain seq x y z
N MET A 1 -0.61 -6.24 -15.75
CA MET A 1 -0.01 -5.49 -14.61
C MET A 1 1.10 -6.34 -14.01
N ALA A 2 2.30 -5.78 -13.79
CA ALA A 2 3.38 -6.49 -13.11
C ALA A 2 2.99 -6.81 -11.66
N ALA A 3 3.40 -7.99 -11.16
CA ALA A 3 3.10 -8.42 -9.81
C ALA A 3 3.90 -7.58 -8.79
N ARG A 4 3.20 -6.93 -7.86
CA ARG A 4 3.80 -6.11 -6.78
C ARG A 4 3.64 -6.80 -5.44
N HIS A 5 4.53 -6.47 -4.50
CA HIS A 5 4.45 -6.97 -3.13
C HIS A 5 3.24 -6.40 -2.37
N VAL A 6 2.78 -5.20 -2.70
CA VAL A 6 1.63 -4.53 -2.04
C VAL A 6 0.45 -4.26 -2.97
N ARG A 7 -0.75 -4.23 -2.41
CA ARG A 7 -2.04 -3.90 -3.04
C ARG A 7 -2.86 -2.94 -2.17
N LYS A 8 -3.90 -2.35 -2.76
CA LYS A 8 -4.88 -1.55 -2.03
C LYS A 8 -5.55 -2.42 -0.95
N GLY A 9 -5.69 -1.87 0.26
CA GLY A 9 -6.27 -2.57 1.41
C GLY A 9 -5.27 -3.42 2.21
N ASP A 10 -4.03 -3.59 1.76
CA ASP A 10 -3.00 -4.27 2.55
C ASP A 10 -2.61 -3.39 3.76
N GLN A 11 -2.42 -4.02 4.91
CA GLN A 11 -1.76 -3.43 6.07
C GLN A 11 -0.25 -3.44 5.87
N VAL A 12 0.38 -2.27 5.99
CA VAL A 12 1.82 -2.09 5.74
C VAL A 12 2.49 -1.31 6.84
N MET A 13 3.80 -1.51 6.97
CA MET A 13 4.70 -0.77 7.84
C MET A 13 5.72 -0.04 6.99
N VAL A 14 6.03 1.19 7.38
CA VAL A 14 7.12 1.95 6.75
C VAL A 14 8.46 1.43 7.31
N THR A 15 9.31 0.92 6.44
CA THR A 15 10.62 0.36 6.80
C THR A 15 11.75 1.39 6.78
N ALA A 16 11.60 2.45 5.99
CA ALA A 16 12.62 3.47 5.78
C ALA A 16 12.03 4.87 5.58
N GLY A 17 12.82 5.89 5.91
CA GLY A 17 12.45 7.31 5.85
C GLY A 17 11.94 7.88 7.17
N SER A 18 11.43 9.12 7.15
CA SER A 18 11.03 9.88 8.34
C SER A 18 9.89 9.25 9.14
N TYR A 19 9.08 8.41 8.50
CA TYR A 19 7.92 7.74 9.11
C TYR A 19 8.19 6.27 9.46
N LYS A 20 9.47 5.88 9.54
CA LYS A 20 9.88 4.50 9.85
C LYS A 20 9.20 4.01 11.13
N GLY A 21 8.68 2.78 11.08
CA GLY A 21 8.04 2.12 12.20
C GLY A 21 6.53 2.34 12.29
N GLN A 22 5.98 3.31 11.57
CA GLN A 22 4.53 3.52 11.54
C GLN A 22 3.84 2.47 10.67
N THR A 23 2.65 2.05 11.10
CA THR A 23 1.80 1.09 10.41
C THR A 23 0.53 1.76 9.91
N GLY A 24 -0.02 1.26 8.80
CA GLY A 24 -1.27 1.78 8.25
C GLY A 24 -1.74 1.00 7.03
N GLU A 25 -2.97 1.29 6.60
CA GLU A 25 -3.60 0.66 5.45
C GLU A 25 -3.31 1.43 4.15
N ILE A 26 -3.08 0.71 3.05
CA ILE A 26 -2.94 1.34 1.74
C ILE A 26 -4.30 1.80 1.20
N SER A 27 -4.48 3.12 1.11
CA SER A 27 -5.64 3.75 0.48
C SER A 27 -5.59 3.65 -1.06
N ARG A 28 -4.41 3.91 -1.64
CA ARG A 28 -4.22 3.88 -3.10
C ARG A 28 -2.80 3.49 -3.47
N VAL A 29 -2.67 2.72 -4.54
CA VAL A 29 -1.39 2.40 -5.19
C VAL A 29 -1.29 3.20 -6.49
N LEU A 30 -0.25 4.01 -6.63
CA LEU A 30 0.07 4.77 -7.83
C LEU A 30 1.06 3.95 -8.67
N THR A 31 0.53 3.13 -9.57
CA THR A 31 1.33 2.17 -10.35
C THR A 31 2.31 2.84 -11.30
N LYS A 32 1.99 4.00 -11.87
CA LYS A 32 2.86 4.70 -12.82
C LYS A 32 4.14 5.28 -12.19
N SER A 33 4.11 5.60 -10.90
CA SER A 33 5.20 6.28 -10.20
C SER A 33 5.83 5.45 -9.08
N ASP A 34 5.40 4.20 -8.93
CA ASP A 34 5.86 3.29 -7.86
C ASP A 34 5.73 3.87 -6.45
N ARG A 35 4.58 4.53 -6.21
CA ARG A 35 4.25 5.11 -4.91
C ARG A 35 2.95 4.57 -4.37
N VAL A 36 2.78 4.67 -3.06
CA VAL A 36 1.57 4.29 -2.32
C VAL A 36 1.14 5.41 -1.41
N ILE A 37 -0.16 5.55 -1.21
CA ILE A 37 -0.75 6.45 -0.21
C ILE A 37 -1.24 5.57 0.93
N VAL A 38 -0.67 5.76 2.11
CA VAL A 38 -1.01 5.03 3.33
C VAL A 38 -1.83 5.94 4.23
N LYS A 39 -2.95 5.44 4.76
CA LYS A 39 -3.85 6.21 5.62
C LYS A 39 -3.10 6.65 6.90
N GLY A 40 -3.24 7.92 7.26
CA GLY A 40 -2.67 8.47 8.50
C GLY A 40 -1.16 8.67 8.53
N ILE A 41 -0.44 8.35 7.45
CA ILE A 41 1.02 8.50 7.37
C ILE A 41 1.37 9.57 6.33
N ASN A 42 2.45 10.32 6.56
CA ASN A 42 2.97 11.33 5.64
C ASN A 42 1.93 12.42 5.33
N LEU A 43 1.32 12.97 6.37
CA LEU A 43 0.35 14.04 6.30
C LEU A 43 1.02 15.35 5.86
N LYS A 44 0.44 16.00 4.87
CA LYS A 44 0.87 17.33 4.41
C LYS A 44 -0.28 18.31 4.49
N THR A 45 0.00 19.46 5.08
CA THR A 45 -0.92 20.59 5.14
C THR A 45 -0.95 21.28 3.79
N LYS A 46 -2.13 21.35 3.16
CA LYS A 46 -2.35 22.06 1.91
C LYS A 46 -3.31 23.22 2.16
N HIS A 47 -2.80 24.43 1.93
CA HIS A 47 -3.62 25.64 1.87
C HIS A 47 -4.35 25.67 0.54
N VAL A 48 -5.68 25.65 0.58
CA VAL A 48 -6.54 25.69 -0.61
C VAL A 48 -7.09 27.09 -0.74
N ARG A 49 -6.82 27.72 -1.90
CA ARG A 49 -7.36 29.04 -2.23
C ARG A 49 -8.90 28.99 -2.22
N PRO A 50 -9.55 30.09 -1.80
CA PRO A 50 -10.99 30.22 -1.91
C PRO A 50 -11.51 29.91 -3.32
N THR A 51 -12.63 29.22 -3.40
CA THR A 51 -13.35 28.93 -4.66
C THR A 51 -14.83 29.20 -4.47
N ARG A 52 -15.63 29.27 -5.55
CA ARG A 52 -17.09 29.47 -5.44
C ARG A 52 -17.79 28.47 -4.51
N LEU A 53 -17.26 27.24 -4.41
CA LEU A 53 -17.78 26.19 -3.53
C LEU A 53 -17.24 26.29 -2.09
N ASN A 54 -16.10 26.95 -1.89
CA ASN A 54 -15.49 27.19 -0.57
C ASN A 54 -14.95 28.63 -0.49
N PRO A 55 -15.81 29.63 -0.21
CA PRO A 55 -15.44 31.05 -0.24
C PRO A 55 -14.47 31.47 0.88
N GLN A 56 -14.45 30.74 1.99
CA GLN A 56 -13.56 30.99 3.13
C GLN A 56 -12.13 30.43 2.90
N GLY A 57 -11.92 29.64 1.83
CA GLY A 57 -10.73 28.80 1.73
C GLY A 57 -10.73 27.70 2.79
N SER A 58 -9.71 26.84 2.78
CA SER A 58 -9.59 25.79 3.79
C SER A 58 -8.15 25.32 3.93
N ILE A 59 -7.75 25.01 5.17
CA ILE A 59 -6.51 24.29 5.45
C ILE A 59 -6.86 22.80 5.48
N ILE A 60 -6.44 22.05 4.45
CA ILE A 60 -6.74 20.62 4.35
C ILE A 60 -5.47 19.82 4.61
N THR A 61 -5.54 18.88 5.54
CA THR A 61 -4.51 17.87 5.73
C THR A 61 -4.76 16.70 4.78
N LYS A 62 -3.78 16.37 3.93
CA LYS A 62 -3.89 15.24 2.99
C LYS A 62 -2.71 14.29 3.15
N GLU A 63 -2.96 12.99 2.99
CA GLU A 63 -1.90 12.00 2.94
C GLU A 63 -1.08 12.16 1.66
N ALA A 64 0.24 12.13 1.82
CA ALA A 64 1.17 12.17 0.72
C ALA A 64 1.74 10.78 0.43
N SER A 65 2.11 10.59 -0.84
CA SER A 65 2.60 9.30 -1.31
C SER A 65 4.02 8.97 -0.80
N ILE A 66 4.25 7.70 -0.51
CA ILE A 66 5.52 7.10 -0.09
C ILE A 66 5.99 6.14 -1.19
N HIS A 67 7.29 6.02 -1.42
CA HIS A 67 7.82 5.09 -2.41
C HIS A 67 7.58 3.63 -1.98
N ILE A 68 7.24 2.76 -2.94
CA ILE A 68 6.82 1.38 -2.67
C ILE A 68 7.92 0.52 -2.04
N SER A 69 9.19 0.86 -2.23
CA SER A 69 10.33 0.17 -1.61
C SER A 69 10.42 0.38 -0.09
N ASN A 70 9.84 1.48 0.41
CA ASN A 70 9.94 1.87 1.82
C ASN A 70 8.78 1.33 2.65
N VAL A 71 7.96 0.45 2.06
CA VAL A 71 6.82 -0.18 2.72
C VAL A 71 6.89 -1.69 2.56
N SER A 72 6.56 -2.38 3.65
CA SER A 72 6.45 -3.84 3.69
C SER A 72 5.09 -4.25 4.26
N PRO A 73 4.43 -5.29 3.74
CA PRO A 73 3.26 -5.88 4.35
C PRO A 73 3.52 -6.32 5.78
N VAL A 74 2.58 -6.04 6.66
CA VAL A 74 2.62 -6.47 8.07
C VAL A 74 1.79 -7.73 8.21
N VAL A 75 2.41 -8.74 8.80
CA VAL A 75 1.71 -9.93 9.25
C VAL A 75 2.13 -10.20 10.68
N ASP A 76 1.14 -10.38 11.55
CA ASP A 76 1.34 -10.67 12.98
C ASP A 76 2.28 -9.66 13.66
N GLY A 77 2.12 -8.37 13.30
CA GLY A 77 2.90 -7.25 13.85
C GLY A 77 4.33 -7.13 13.31
N LYS A 78 4.78 -8.03 12.44
CA LYS A 78 6.13 -8.01 11.86
C LYS A 78 6.10 -7.62 10.38
N PRO A 79 7.03 -6.77 9.91
CA PRO A 79 7.18 -6.52 8.48
C PRO A 79 7.68 -7.80 7.79
N SER A 80 7.04 -8.18 6.68
CA SER A 80 7.34 -9.40 5.95
C SER A 80 7.67 -9.12 4.49
N ARG A 81 8.60 -9.91 3.94
CA ARG A 81 8.80 -9.99 2.48
C ARG A 81 7.68 -10.82 1.86
N VAL A 82 7.39 -10.57 0.58
CA VAL A 82 6.39 -11.30 -0.19
C VAL A 82 7.05 -12.20 -1.20
N ARG A 83 6.67 -13.48 -1.20
CA ARG A 83 6.95 -14.42 -2.29
C ARG A 83 5.67 -14.71 -3.07
N PHE A 84 5.83 -15.17 -4.30
CA PHE A 84 4.71 -15.58 -5.12
C PHE A 84 4.66 -17.11 -5.20
N ARG A 85 3.50 -17.70 -4.88
CA ARG A 85 3.26 -19.14 -4.98
C ARG A 85 2.31 -19.39 -6.15
N VAL A 86 2.63 -20.36 -7.00
CA VAL A 86 1.72 -20.86 -8.03
C VAL A 86 1.05 -22.11 -7.47
N ASN A 87 -0.28 -22.13 -7.48
CA ASN A 87 -1.07 -23.26 -7.02
C ASN A 87 -1.32 -24.25 -8.16
N THR A 88 -1.78 -25.45 -7.82
CA THR A 88 -2.09 -26.52 -8.77
C THR A 88 -3.11 -26.10 -9.83
N ASP A 89 -4.07 -25.22 -9.47
CA ASP A 89 -5.09 -24.67 -10.38
C ASP A 89 -4.52 -23.61 -11.37
N GLY A 90 -3.21 -23.37 -11.36
CA GLY A 90 -2.55 -22.30 -12.12
C GLY A 90 -2.81 -20.90 -11.56
N SER A 91 -3.54 -20.76 -10.45
CA SER A 91 -3.68 -19.48 -9.75
C SER A 91 -2.37 -19.07 -9.09
N LYS A 92 -2.11 -17.77 -8.96
CA LYS A 92 -0.88 -17.24 -8.35
C LYS A 92 -1.24 -16.43 -7.14
N ASP A 93 -0.66 -16.75 -5.98
CA ASP A 93 -0.92 -16.08 -4.70
C ASP A 93 0.30 -15.33 -4.19
N ARG A 94 0.03 -14.27 -3.40
CA ARG A 94 1.04 -13.57 -2.59
C ARG A 94 1.09 -14.20 -1.22
N VAL A 95 2.29 -14.58 -0.80
CA VAL A 95 2.51 -15.24 0.49
C VAL A 95 3.56 -14.46 1.27
N ALA A 96 3.28 -14.16 2.53
CA ALA A 96 4.24 -13.57 3.44
C ALA A 96 5.30 -14.60 3.83
N VAL A 97 6.58 -14.27 3.71
CA VAL A 97 7.68 -15.21 3.99
C VAL A 97 7.78 -15.55 5.49
N VAL A 98 7.38 -14.62 6.37
CA VAL A 98 7.55 -14.76 7.82
C VAL A 98 6.59 -15.80 8.43
N SER A 99 5.34 -15.84 7.97
CA SER A 99 4.29 -16.68 8.56
C SER A 99 3.58 -17.58 7.55
N ASP A 100 4.06 -17.63 6.31
CA ASP A 100 3.45 -18.33 5.18
C ASP A 100 1.96 -18.03 4.94
N LYS A 101 1.48 -16.92 5.52
CA LYS A 101 0.12 -16.45 5.38
C LYS A 101 -0.11 -15.89 3.99
N VAL A 102 -1.25 -16.24 3.41
CA VAL A 102 -1.68 -15.73 2.11
C VAL A 102 -2.20 -14.30 2.27
N LEU A 103 -1.57 -13.36 1.55
CA LEU A 103 -1.94 -11.94 1.50
C LEU A 103 -2.93 -11.62 0.37
N GLY A 104 -3.16 -12.56 -0.54
CA GLY A 104 -4.20 -12.46 -1.58
C GLY A 104 -3.74 -12.92 -2.96
N LYS A 105 -4.71 -13.11 -3.86
CA LYS A 105 -4.51 -13.67 -5.20
C LYS A 105 -3.91 -12.64 -6.17
N VAL A 106 -2.81 -13.00 -6.83
CA VAL A 106 -2.17 -12.23 -7.91
C VAL A 106 -2.91 -12.37 -9.23
N SER A 107 -3.15 -13.62 -9.64
CA SER A 107 -3.79 -14.00 -10.90
C SER A 107 -4.85 -15.06 -10.64
N PRO A 108 -6.03 -14.99 -11.29
CA PRO A 108 -7.04 -16.04 -11.21
C PRO A 108 -6.53 -17.36 -11.78
N ALA A 109 -7.21 -18.46 -11.42
CA ALA A 109 -6.95 -19.78 -11.97
C ALA A 109 -7.11 -19.76 -13.50
N LYS A 110 -6.27 -20.53 -14.20
CA LYS A 110 -6.38 -20.67 -15.64
C LYS A 110 -7.64 -21.51 -15.90
N LYS A 111 -8.71 -20.89 -16.41
CA LYS A 111 -9.87 -21.66 -16.86
C LYS A 111 -9.39 -22.57 -18.00
N SER A 112 -9.57 -23.88 -17.83
CA SER A 112 -9.44 -24.88 -18.89
C SER A 112 -10.41 -24.60 -20.02
#